data_AF-A0A355XSA1-F1
#
_entry.id   AF-A0A355XSA1-F1
#
_cell.length_a   1.000
_cell.length_b   1.000
_cell.length_c   1.000
_cell.angle_alpha   90.00
_cell.angle_beta   90.00
_cell.angle_gamma   90.00
#
_symmetry.space_group_name_H-M   'P 1'
#
loop_
_entity.id
_entity.type
_entity.pdbx_description
1 polymer ?
#
loop_
_entity_poly.entity_id
_entity_poly.type
_entity_poly.pdbx_seq_one_letter_code
_entity_poly.pdbx_strand_id
1 'polypeptide(L)'
;MSLFTIEDMQKAAAFRGGKCLSAEMTQGDWDTPLEWQCAEGHRFTASPRVVLLGGHWCPDCMPWPYRDEPNPRPWHWDKVAKHNPFFAQIWVPLHDPDEDNVYGPEIFDGWEKGNN
;
A
#
# COMPACT_ATOMS: atom_id res chain seq x y z
N MET A 1 27.91 -1.55 -4.34
CA MET A 1 26.46 -1.33 -4.13
C MET A 1 26.31 -0.19 -3.15
N SER A 2 25.56 0.86 -3.51
CA SER A 2 25.15 1.89 -2.55
C SER A 2 24.09 1.32 -1.63
N LEU A 3 24.16 1.64 -0.34
CA LEU A 3 23.16 1.29 0.66
C LEU A 3 22.02 2.33 0.62
N PHE A 4 20.79 1.91 0.92
CA PHE A 4 19.65 2.82 0.96
C PHE A 4 19.72 3.80 2.13
N THR A 5 19.28 5.03 1.87
CA THR A 5 19.22 6.15 2.81
C THR A 5 17.76 6.56 3.06
N ILE A 6 17.55 7.49 3.99
CA ILE A 6 16.20 8.04 4.26
C ILE A 6 15.60 8.73 3.02
N GLU A 7 16.43 9.35 2.19
CA GLU A 7 15.99 9.99 0.94
C GLU A 7 15.45 8.97 -0.05
N ASP A 8 16.03 7.75 -0.08
CA ASP A 8 15.52 6.67 -0.91
C ASP A 8 14.16 6.17 -0.41
N MET A 9 13.95 6.14 0.91
CA MET A 9 12.64 5.81 1.49
C MET A 9 11.60 6.87 1.17
N GLN A 10 11.97 8.15 1.21
CA GLN A 10 11.09 9.25 0.82
C GLN A 10 10.71 9.17 -0.66
N LYS A 11 11.67 8.87 -1.55
CA LYS A 11 11.40 8.64 -2.98
C LYS A 11 10.49 7.43 -3.19
N ALA A 12 10.75 6.33 -2.49
CA ALA A 12 9.92 5.13 -2.56
C ALA A 12 8.48 5.40 -2.11
N ALA A 13 8.32 6.16 -1.02
CA ALA A 13 7.00 6.56 -0.55
C ALA A 13 6.28 7.42 -1.59
N ALA A 14 6.97 8.40 -2.17
CA ALA A 14 6.41 9.26 -3.22
C ALA A 14 5.99 8.45 -4.46
N PHE A 15 6.79 7.46 -4.86
CA PHE A 15 6.45 6.56 -5.96
C PHE A 15 5.24 5.67 -5.66
N ARG A 16 4.92 5.48 -4.38
CA ARG A 16 3.70 4.81 -3.91
C ARG A 16 2.54 5.77 -3.61
N GLY A 17 2.67 7.04 -3.99
CA GLY A 17 1.64 8.05 -3.77
C GLY A 17 1.59 8.63 -2.37
N GLY A 18 2.59 8.36 -1.53
CA GLY A 18 2.59 8.75 -0.13
C GLY A 18 3.87 9.45 0.31
N LYS A 19 4.12 9.41 1.62
CA LYS A 19 5.26 10.07 2.29
C LYS A 19 5.90 9.11 3.29
N CYS A 20 7.23 9.14 3.36
CA CYS A 20 7.95 8.67 4.54
C CYS A 20 8.00 9.85 5.52
N LEU A 21 7.47 9.65 6.72
CA LEU A 21 7.37 10.67 7.76
C LEU A 21 8.61 10.67 8.69
N SER A 22 9.38 9.58 8.70
CA SER A 22 10.65 9.52 9.42
C SER A 22 11.66 10.50 8.82
N ALA A 23 12.39 11.20 9.70
CA ALA A 23 13.41 12.17 9.30
C ALA A 23 14.79 11.52 9.10
N GLU A 24 15.03 10.36 9.71
CA GLU A 24 16.32 9.67 9.68
C GLU A 24 16.14 8.15 9.63
N MET A 25 17.17 7.47 9.14
CA MET A 25 17.37 6.02 9.26
C MET A 25 18.86 5.71 9.27
N THR A 26 19.23 4.59 9.87
CA THR A 26 20.57 4.03 9.69
C THR A 26 20.73 3.60 8.24
N GLN A 27 21.76 4.10 7.56
CA GLN A 27 22.00 3.76 6.15
C GLN A 27 22.15 2.24 5.96
N GLY A 28 21.35 1.67 5.07
CA GLY A 28 21.33 0.24 4.78
C GLY A 28 20.58 -0.62 5.80
N ASP A 29 19.90 -0.02 6.78
CA ASP A 29 19.01 -0.75 7.69
C ASP A 29 17.66 -1.03 7.02
N TRP A 30 17.29 -2.29 6.97
CA TRP A 30 16.05 -2.78 6.33
C TRP A 30 14.98 -3.20 7.33
N ASP A 31 15.34 -3.31 8.61
CA ASP A 31 14.57 -3.95 9.66
C ASP A 31 13.90 -2.94 10.57
N THR A 32 14.57 -1.83 10.87
CA THR A 32 14.01 -0.79 11.73
C THR A 32 12.76 -0.19 11.08
N PRO A 33 11.60 -0.21 11.78
CA PRO A 33 10.38 0.39 11.25
C PRO A 33 10.48 1.90 11.08
N LEU A 34 9.91 2.40 9.99
CA LEU A 34 9.75 3.82 9.71
C LEU A 34 8.25 4.17 9.72
N GLU A 35 7.96 5.45 9.87
CA GLU A 35 6.62 6.00 9.79
C GLU A 35 6.30 6.39 8.34
N TRP A 36 5.13 5.98 7.85
CA TRP A 36 4.67 6.21 6.48
C TRP A 36 3.27 6.82 6.48
N GLN A 37 2.93 7.48 5.38
CA GLN A 37 1.59 7.98 5.10
C GLN A 37 1.22 7.68 3.64
N CYS A 38 0.05 7.11 3.38
CA CYS A 38 -0.44 6.92 2.00
C CYS A 38 -1.16 8.18 1.46
N ALA A 39 -1.58 8.15 0.19
CA ALA A 39 -2.31 9.24 -0.45
C ALA A 39 -3.60 9.64 0.29
N GLU A 40 -4.27 8.67 0.91
CA GLU A 40 -5.50 8.88 1.69
C GLU A 40 -5.25 9.46 3.10
N GLY A 41 -3.98 9.67 3.46
CA GLY A 41 -3.59 10.24 4.75
C GLY A 41 -3.44 9.22 5.89
N HIS A 42 -3.78 7.94 5.68
CA HIS A 42 -3.55 6.89 6.68
C HIS A 42 -2.08 6.78 7.03
N ARG A 43 -1.79 6.74 8.34
CA ARG A 43 -0.44 6.59 8.88
C ARG A 43 -0.22 5.16 9.34
N PHE A 44 0.94 4.61 9.04
CA PHE A 44 1.28 3.25 9.43
C PHE A 44 2.80 3.11 9.58
N THR A 45 3.18 2.14 10.41
CA THR A 45 4.57 1.82 10.71
C THR A 45 4.96 0.53 9.99
N ALA A 46 6.05 0.56 9.24
CA ALA A 46 6.57 -0.61 8.52
C ALA A 46 8.06 -0.48 8.27
N SER A 47 8.79 -1.59 8.20
CA SER A 47 10.21 -1.56 7.84
C SER A 47 10.41 -1.41 6.33
N PRO A 48 11.57 -0.90 5.87
CA PRO A 48 11.91 -0.87 4.45
C PRO A 48 11.77 -2.23 3.78
N ARG A 49 12.07 -3.34 4.47
CA ARG A 49 11.88 -4.69 3.92
C ARG A 49 10.42 -4.99 3.64
N VAL A 50 9.52 -4.70 4.58
CA VAL A 50 8.08 -4.93 4.38
C VAL A 50 7.55 -4.09 3.23
N VAL A 51 7.98 -2.82 3.17
CA VAL A 51 7.56 -1.89 2.12
C VAL A 51 8.15 -2.30 0.77
N LEU A 52 9.46 -2.25 0.61
CA LEU A 52 10.13 -2.38 -0.70
C LEU A 52 10.21 -3.80 -1.21
N LEU A 53 10.56 -4.77 -0.36
CA LEU A 53 10.74 -6.17 -0.77
C LEU A 53 9.43 -6.96 -0.68
N GLY A 54 8.66 -6.76 0.41
CA GLY A 54 7.37 -7.42 0.61
C GLY A 54 6.24 -6.85 -0.24
N GLY A 55 6.39 -5.62 -0.76
CA GLY A 55 5.35 -4.96 -1.55
C GLY A 55 4.18 -4.40 -0.74
N HIS A 56 4.15 -4.61 0.58
CA HIS A 56 3.08 -4.13 1.45
C HIS A 56 3.12 -2.61 1.56
N TRP A 57 1.96 -1.97 1.60
CA TRP A 57 1.87 -0.51 1.72
C TRP A 57 0.94 -0.11 2.85
N CYS A 58 -0.25 0.42 2.54
CA CYS A 58 -1.19 0.86 3.56
C CYS A 58 -2.20 -0.24 3.89
N PRO A 59 -2.28 -0.70 5.16
CA PRO A 59 -3.23 -1.73 5.56
C PRO A 59 -4.69 -1.27 5.48
N ASP A 60 -4.93 0.04 5.62
CA ASP A 60 -6.27 0.62 5.56
C ASP A 60 -6.76 0.86 4.13
N CYS A 61 -5.84 0.92 3.15
CA CYS A 61 -6.21 0.96 1.73
C CYS A 61 -6.45 -0.44 1.15
N MET A 62 -5.99 -1.51 1.81
CA MET A 62 -6.27 -2.86 1.34
C MET A 62 -7.69 -3.29 1.71
N PRO A 63 -8.38 -3.99 0.79
CA PRO A 63 -9.72 -4.52 1.01
C PRO A 63 -9.72 -5.61 2.10
N TRP A 64 -10.84 -5.73 2.79
CA TRP A 64 -11.17 -6.73 3.82
C TRP A 64 -11.52 -8.09 3.16
N PRO A 65 -11.16 -9.31 3.67
CA PRO A 65 -11.49 -9.80 5.01
C PRO A 65 -10.37 -9.96 6.04
N TYR A 66 -9.23 -9.31 5.84
CA TYR A 66 -8.03 -9.63 6.60
C TYR A 66 -7.94 -9.07 8.05
N ARG A 67 -9.01 -8.51 8.63
CA ARG A 67 -9.04 -7.96 10.01
C ARG A 67 -10.38 -8.21 10.70
N ASP A 68 -10.47 -8.33 12.01
CA ASP A 68 -11.78 -8.48 12.70
C ASP A 68 -12.51 -7.11 12.84
N GLU A 69 -12.87 -6.49 11.71
CA GLU A 69 -13.56 -5.20 11.66
C GLU A 69 -15.04 -5.39 11.25
N PRO A 70 -16.01 -4.69 11.89
CA PRO A 70 -17.43 -4.89 11.65
C PRO A 70 -17.92 -4.35 10.30
N ASN A 71 -17.15 -3.49 9.65
CA ASN A 71 -17.47 -2.90 8.35
C ASN A 71 -16.36 -3.22 7.35
N PRO A 72 -16.57 -4.18 6.43
CA PRO A 72 -15.57 -4.53 5.44
C PRO A 72 -15.31 -3.35 4.50
N ARG A 73 -14.03 -3.05 4.28
CA ARG A 73 -13.64 -2.02 3.31
C ARG A 73 -13.88 -2.54 1.90
N PRO A 74 -14.64 -1.80 1.07
CA PRO A 74 -14.86 -2.18 -0.31
C PRO A 74 -13.56 -2.13 -1.09
N TRP A 75 -13.50 -2.91 -2.17
CA TRP A 75 -12.39 -2.95 -3.10
C TRP A 75 -12.49 -1.73 -4.04
N HIS A 76 -11.57 -0.78 -3.91
CA HIS A 76 -11.51 0.48 -4.69
C HIS A 76 -10.08 0.72 -5.22
N TRP A 77 -9.61 -0.14 -6.12
CA TRP A 77 -8.24 -0.02 -6.64
C TRP A 77 -8.07 1.06 -7.69
N ASP A 78 -9.17 1.44 -8.33
CA ASP A 78 -9.29 2.59 -9.23
C ASP A 78 -8.81 3.86 -8.49
N LYS A 79 -9.28 4.04 -7.24
CA LYS A 79 -8.86 5.14 -6.37
C LYS A 79 -7.38 5.06 -5.98
N VAL A 80 -6.87 3.86 -5.72
CA VAL A 80 -5.44 3.64 -5.43
C VAL A 80 -4.59 3.99 -6.64
N ALA A 81 -4.98 3.55 -7.84
CA ALA A 81 -4.26 3.79 -9.09
C ALA A 81 -4.14 5.28 -9.43
N LYS A 82 -5.17 6.08 -9.14
CA LYS A 82 -5.15 7.55 -9.34
C LYS A 82 -4.04 8.27 -8.57
N HIS A 83 -3.56 7.69 -7.46
CA HIS A 83 -2.59 8.36 -6.59
C HIS A 83 -1.29 7.58 -6.38
N ASN A 84 -1.22 6.30 -6.73
CA ASN A 84 -0.06 5.45 -6.53
C ASN A 84 0.61 5.10 -7.88
N PRO A 85 1.66 5.84 -8.30
CA PRO A 85 2.36 5.59 -9.57
C PRO A 85 2.86 4.15 -9.73
N PHE A 86 3.35 3.54 -8.65
CA PHE A 86 3.77 2.14 -8.66
C PHE A 86 2.62 1.20 -9.03
N PHE A 87 1.41 1.44 -8.53
CA PHE A 87 0.25 0.61 -8.86
C PHE A 87 -0.33 0.99 -10.23
N ALA A 88 -0.35 2.28 -10.57
CA ALA A 88 -0.84 2.78 -11.86
C ALA A 88 -0.12 2.13 -13.05
N GLN A 89 1.19 1.84 -12.94
CA GLN A 89 1.97 1.24 -14.03
C GLN A 89 1.43 -0.13 -14.48
N ILE A 90 0.80 -0.88 -13.58
CA ILE A 90 0.22 -2.21 -13.86
C ILE A 90 -1.30 -2.14 -14.07
N TRP A 91 -1.95 -1.11 -13.51
CA TRP A 91 -3.39 -0.92 -13.60
C TRP A 91 -3.81 -0.31 -14.94
N VAL A 92 -3.26 0.85 -15.30
CA VAL A 92 -3.65 1.66 -16.47
C VAL A 92 -3.62 0.88 -17.81
N PRO A 93 -2.68 -0.05 -18.06
CA PRO A 93 -2.71 -0.83 -19.30
C PRO A 93 -3.92 -1.76 -19.46
N LEU A 94 -4.61 -2.07 -18.36
CA LEU A 94 -5.71 -3.05 -18.32
C LEU A 94 -7.07 -2.38 -18.05
N HIS A 95 -7.10 -1.07 -17.81
CA HIS A 95 -8.23 -0.35 -17.23
C HIS A 95 -8.38 1.06 -17.84
N ASP A 96 -9.60 1.59 -17.85
CA ASP A 96 -9.85 2.96 -18.29
C ASP A 96 -9.33 3.95 -17.23
N PRO A 97 -8.57 5.01 -17.56
CA PRO A 97 -8.07 5.95 -16.55
C PRO A 97 -9.15 6.66 -15.71
N ASP A 98 -10.37 6.78 -16.26
CA ASP A 98 -11.48 7.50 -15.63
C ASP A 98 -12.46 6.56 -14.88
N GLU A 99 -12.17 5.26 -14.81
CA GLU A 99 -13.00 4.34 -14.04
C GLU A 99 -13.00 4.66 -12.53
N ASP A 100 -14.09 4.30 -11.86
CA ASP A 100 -14.30 4.53 -10.43
C ASP A 100 -15.12 3.38 -9.83
N ASN A 101 -14.69 2.15 -10.10
CA ASN A 101 -15.40 0.97 -9.64
C ASN A 101 -15.31 0.81 -8.12
N VAL A 102 -16.43 0.38 -7.55
CA VAL A 102 -16.58 0.13 -6.12
C VAL A 102 -17.20 -1.24 -5.98
N TYR A 103 -16.42 -2.18 -5.45
CA TYR A 103 -16.93 -3.51 -5.19
C TYR A 103 -17.08 -3.72 -3.69
N GLY A 104 -18.29 -4.01 -3.24
CA GLY A 104 -18.56 -4.25 -1.83
C GLY A 104 -18.03 -5.61 -1.36
N PRO A 105 -18.27 -5.97 -0.08
CA PRO A 105 -17.83 -7.23 0.49
C PRO A 105 -18.40 -8.47 -0.21
N GLU A 106 -19.51 -8.33 -0.94
CA GLU A 106 -20.14 -9.41 -1.69
C GLU A 106 -19.22 -10.08 -2.72
N ILE A 107 -18.13 -9.42 -3.14
CA ILE A 107 -17.12 -10.07 -4.01
C ILE A 107 -16.39 -11.23 -3.33
N PHE A 108 -16.44 -11.29 -2.00
CA PHE A 108 -15.88 -12.36 -1.19
C PHE A 108 -16.92 -13.42 -0.82
N ASP A 109 -18.18 -13.28 -1.26
CA ASP A 109 -19.20 -14.30 -1.03
C ASP A 109 -18.74 -15.63 -1.65
N GLY A 110 -18.82 -16.71 -0.87
CA GLY A 110 -18.39 -18.03 -1.29
C GLY A 110 -16.88 -18.28 -1.19
N TRP A 111 -16.07 -17.32 -0.75
CA TRP A 111 -14.63 -17.49 -0.41
C TRP A 111 -14.44 -18.03 1.01
N GLU A 112 -15.36 -18.87 1.50
CA GLU A 112 -15.28 -19.43 2.84
C GLU A 112 -14.17 -20.48 2.97
N LYS A 113 -13.01 -19.98 3.43
CA LYS A 113 -11.91 -20.68 4.14
C LYS A 113 -11.47 -22.02 3.54
N GLY A 114 -10.53 -21.93 2.59
CA GLY A 114 -9.44 -22.91 2.53
C GLY A 114 -8.53 -22.73 3.74
N ASN A 115 -8.95 -23.21 4.91
CA ASN A 115 -8.04 -23.50 6.01
C ASN A 115 -7.34 -24.83 5.68
N ASN A 116 -6.02 -24.76 5.53
CA ASN A 116 -5.14 -25.94 5.55
C ASN A 116 -5.32 -26.73 6.85
#